data_AF-A0A1M5RME0-F1
#
_entry.id   AF-A0A1M5RME0-F1
#
_cell.length_a   1.000
_cell.length_b   1.000
_cell.length_c   1.000
_cell.angle_alpha   90.00
_cell.angle_beta   90.00
_cell.angle_gamma   90.00
#
_symmetry.space_group_name_H-M   'P 1'
#
loop_
_entity.id
_entity.type
_entity.pdbx_description
1 polymer ?
#
loop_
_entity_poly.entity_id
_entity_poly.type
_entity_poly.pdbx_seq_one_letter_code
_entity_poly.pdbx_strand_id
1 'polypeptide(L)'
;MSKDQLVGSWVLQDGAMKLDHLAEEIERRIREEFKSIATADWSGLFVDTDGDYWELTCPKSESHGGGAKCLTKIKEIAARSVYDF
;
A
#
# COMPACT_ATOMS: atom_id res chain seq x y z
N MET A 1 3.71 -8.75 18.20
CA MET A 1 2.52 -8.19 17.54
C MET A 1 2.81 -8.20 16.05
N SER A 2 2.18 -9.11 15.34
CA SER A 2 2.33 -9.24 13.89
C SER A 2 1.70 -7.99 13.26
N LYS A 3 2.49 -7.16 12.58
CA LYS A 3 1.92 -6.12 11.73
C LYS A 3 1.28 -6.83 10.55
N ASP A 4 -0.01 -6.65 10.33
CA ASP A 4 -0.65 -7.04 9.08
C ASP A 4 -0.08 -6.14 7.98
N GLN A 5 0.81 -6.70 7.18
CA GLN A 5 1.51 -6.01 6.12
C GLN A 5 1.40 -6.85 4.84
N LEU A 6 0.88 -6.22 3.80
CA LEU A 6 0.84 -6.76 2.45
C LEU A 6 1.90 -6.03 1.63
N VAL A 7 2.96 -6.76 1.28
CA VAL A 7 4.08 -6.21 0.50
C VAL A 7 4.08 -6.88 -0.86
N GLY A 8 3.74 -6.12 -1.90
CA GLY A 8 3.97 -6.57 -3.26
C GLY A 8 5.46 -6.63 -3.57
N SER A 9 5.84 -7.48 -4.50
CA SER A 9 7.21 -7.60 -5.01
C SER A 9 7.26 -7.57 -6.52
N TRP A 10 8.37 -7.08 -7.07
CA TRP A 10 8.69 -7.26 -8.48
C TRP A 10 9.32 -8.64 -8.67
N VAL A 11 8.71 -9.45 -9.53
CA VAL A 11 9.18 -10.79 -9.89
C VAL A 11 9.57 -10.81 -11.36
N LEU A 12 10.68 -11.49 -11.69
CA LEU A 12 11.08 -11.71 -13.07
C LEU A 12 10.30 -12.91 -13.61
N GLN A 13 9.33 -12.66 -14.49
CA GLN A 13 8.50 -13.70 -15.09
C GLN A 13 8.49 -13.52 -16.61
N ASP A 14 8.76 -14.59 -17.35
CA ASP A 14 8.88 -14.59 -18.83
C ASP A 14 9.91 -13.57 -19.36
N GLY A 15 10.99 -13.33 -18.62
CA GLY A 15 12.02 -12.36 -19.01
C GLY A 15 11.64 -10.89 -18.82
N ALA A 16 10.47 -10.61 -18.24
CA ALA A 16 10.01 -9.26 -17.90
C ALA A 16 9.82 -9.11 -16.39
N MET A 17 10.08 -7.91 -15.86
CA MET A 17 9.69 -7.57 -14.49
C MET A 17 8.17 -7.39 -14.44
N LYS A 18 7.49 -8.19 -13.63
CA LYS A 18 6.05 -8.11 -13.36
C LYS A 18 5.81 -7.90 -11.87
N LEU A 19 4.70 -7.27 -11.54
CA LEU A 19 4.16 -7.27 -10.19
C LEU A 19 3.73 -8.69 -9.82
N ASP A 20 3.97 -9.10 -8.58
CA ASP A 20 3.47 -10.37 -8.07
C ASP A 20 1.96 -10.32 -7.80
N HIS A 21 1.37 -11.50 -7.59
CA HIS A 21 -0.04 -11.64 -7.23
C HIS A 21 -0.43 -10.82 -5.99
N LEU A 22 0.50 -10.56 -5.06
CA LEU A 22 0.24 -9.74 -3.89
C LEU A 22 0.09 -8.26 -4.25
N ALA A 23 0.95 -7.75 -5.13
CA ALA A 23 0.82 -6.39 -5.65
C ALA A 23 -0.49 -6.21 -6.43
N GLU A 24 -0.86 -7.17 -7.27
CA GLU A 24 -2.15 -7.14 -7.98
C GLU A 24 -3.33 -7.16 -7.00
N GLU A 25 -3.28 -8.00 -5.97
CA GLU A 25 -4.32 -8.06 -4.93
C GLU A 25 -4.40 -6.76 -4.13
N ILE A 26 -3.26 -6.15 -3.78
CA ILE A 26 -3.21 -4.83 -3.14
C ILE A 26 -3.93 -3.78 -4.00
N GLU A 27 -3.68 -3.76 -5.32
CA GLU A 27 -4.35 -2.83 -6.22
C GLU A 27 -5.85 -3.07 -6.31
N ARG A 28 -6.28 -4.34 -6.40
CA ARG A 28 -7.70 -4.71 -6.40
C ARG A 28 -8.38 -4.24 -5.11
N ARG A 29 -7.82 -4.58 -3.95
CA ARG A 29 -8.37 -4.18 -2.66
C ARG A 29 -8.44 -2.66 -2.57
N ILE A 30 -7.38 -1.93 -2.95
CA ILE A 30 -7.37 -0.45 -2.89
C ILE A 30 -8.54 0.14 -3.69
N ARG A 31 -8.89 -0.48 -4.82
CA ARG A 31 -9.96 -0.02 -5.70
C ARG A 31 -11.35 -0.40 -5.22
N GLU A 32 -11.50 -1.56 -4.58
CA GLU A 32 -12.82 -2.16 -4.29
C GLU A 32 -13.21 -2.11 -2.81
N GLU A 33 -12.23 -2.21 -1.91
CA GLU A 33 -12.44 -2.40 -0.46
C GLU A 33 -11.96 -1.22 0.38
N PHE A 34 -11.08 -0.38 -0.17
CA PHE A 34 -10.51 0.76 0.54
C PHE A 34 -11.11 2.09 0.09
N LYS A 35 -11.31 2.97 1.07
CA LYS A 35 -11.60 4.38 0.84
C LYS A 35 -10.36 5.21 1.12
N SER A 36 -9.94 6.02 0.16
CA SER A 36 -8.84 6.97 0.35
C SER A 36 -9.25 8.08 1.33
N ILE A 37 -8.41 8.31 2.34
CA ILE A 37 -8.55 9.36 3.34
C ILE A 37 -7.61 10.51 3.02
N ALA A 38 -6.35 10.21 2.71
CA ALA A 38 -5.35 11.18 2.32
C ALA A 38 -4.38 10.58 1.30
N THR A 39 -3.83 11.40 0.43
CA THR A 39 -2.80 11.00 -0.54
C THR A 39 -1.67 12.00 -0.53
N ALA A 40 -0.43 11.52 -0.44
CA ALA A 40 0.80 12.27 -0.59
C ALA A 40 1.59 11.71 -1.80
N ASP A 41 2.71 12.35 -2.17
CA ASP A 41 3.47 11.97 -3.37
C ASP A 41 3.90 10.49 -3.41
N TRP A 42 4.32 9.93 -2.27
CA TRP A 42 4.89 8.57 -2.18
C TRP A 42 4.17 7.67 -1.17
N SER A 43 3.10 8.18 -0.57
CA SER A 43 2.31 7.45 0.41
C SER A 43 0.84 7.84 0.35
N GLY A 44 -0.03 7.00 0.88
CA GLY A 44 -1.45 7.29 0.98
C GLY A 44 -2.06 6.62 2.19
N LEU A 45 -3.05 7.27 2.77
CA LEU A 45 -3.86 6.72 3.84
C LEU A 45 -5.20 6.26 3.31
N PHE A 46 -5.57 5.05 3.69
CA PHE A 46 -6.81 4.40 3.34
C PHE A 46 -7.50 3.85 4.59
N VAL A 47 -8.81 3.67 4.50
CA VAL A 47 -9.61 2.94 5.49
C VAL A 47 -10.32 1.79 4.78
N ASP A 48 -10.33 0.60 5.37
CA ASP A 48 -11.09 -0.54 4.82
C ASP A 48 -12.57 -0.50 5.24
N THR A 49 -13.33 -1.50 4.79
CA THR A 49 -14.74 -1.68 5.14
C THR A 49 -15.00 -1.94 6.62
N ASP A 50 -14.00 -2.46 7.34
CA ASP A 50 -14.05 -2.76 8.77
C ASP A 50 -13.68 -1.54 9.63
N GLY A 51 -13.22 -0.45 9.00
CA GLY A 51 -12.83 0.79 9.68
C GLY A 51 -11.37 0.83 10.12
N ASP A 52 -10.56 -0.14 9.71
CA ASP A 52 -9.13 -0.15 10.00
C ASP A 52 -8.36 0.76 9.04
N TYR A 53 -7.31 1.40 9.56
CA TYR A 53 -6.47 2.31 8.79
C TYR A 53 -5.27 1.60 8.17
N TRP A 54 -5.02 1.90 6.91
CA TRP A 54 -3.97 1.29 6.12
C TRP A 54 -3.15 2.34 5.39
N GLU A 55 -1.84 2.26 5.56
CA GLU A 55 -0.88 3.11 4.89
C GLU A 55 -0.31 2.40 3.66
N LEU A 56 -0.48 3.02 2.50
CA LEU A 56 0.19 2.67 1.26
C LEU A 56 1.53 3.39 1.20
N THR A 57 2.60 2.65 0.94
CA THR A 57 3.93 3.20 0.65
C THR A 57 4.55 2.50 -0.55
N CYS A 58 5.51 3.17 -1.20
CA CYS A 58 6.30 2.60 -2.29
C CYS A 58 7.79 2.56 -1.88
N PRO A 59 8.24 1.54 -1.13
CA PRO A 59 9.57 1.51 -0.48
C PRO A 59 10.78 1.45 -1.43
N LYS A 60 10.59 1.29 -2.74
CA LYS A 60 11.67 1.25 -3.76
C LYS A 60 11.43 2.20 -4.94
N SER A 61 10.96 3.41 -4.66
CA SER A 61 10.63 4.41 -5.70
C SER A 61 11.84 5.02 -6.41
N GLU A 62 13.07 4.72 -5.99
CA GLU A 62 14.31 5.16 -6.65
C GLU A 62 14.55 4.49 -8.02
N SER A 63 13.80 3.44 -8.36
CA SER A 63 13.83 2.83 -9.69
C SER A 63 12.77 3.50 -10.58
N HIS A 64 13.17 3.94 -11.77
CA HIS A 64 12.39 4.66 -12.80
C HIS A 64 11.05 4.02 -13.26
N GLY A 65 10.57 2.97 -12.61
CA GLY A 65 9.30 2.28 -12.86
C GLY A 65 8.33 2.23 -11.67
N GLY A 66 8.61 2.92 -10.56
CA GLY A 66 7.78 2.89 -9.35
C GLY A 66 8.02 1.63 -8.51
N GLY A 67 8.21 1.80 -7.20
CA GLY A 67 8.37 0.68 -6.27
C GLY A 67 7.07 -0.14 -6.17
N ALA A 68 7.18 -1.43 -5.85
CA ALA A 68 6.01 -2.25 -5.56
C ALA A 68 5.23 -1.65 -4.37
N LYS A 69 3.91 -1.64 -4.49
CA LYS A 69 3.00 -1.10 -3.48
C LYS A 69 3.05 -1.94 -2.21
N CYS A 70 3.11 -1.26 -1.06
CA CYS A 70 3.11 -1.87 0.25
C CYS A 70 1.98 -1.28 1.08
N LEU A 71 1.02 -2.11 1.50
CA LEU A 71 -0.01 -1.75 2.46
C LEU A 71 0.38 -2.21 3.85
N THR A 72 0.38 -1.28 4.81
CA THR A 72 0.67 -1.56 6.20
C THR A 72 -0.50 -1.12 7.05
N LYS A 73 -1.06 -2.03 7.84
CA LYS A 73 -2.09 -1.67 8.82
C LYS A 73 -1.48 -0.79 9.91
N ILE A 74 -2.06 0.38 10.12
CA ILE A 74 -1.62 1.35 11.13
C ILE A 74 -2.76 1.68 12.08
N LYS A 75 -2.41 2.14 13.29
CA LYS A 75 -3.42 2.62 14.25
C LYS A 75 -3.87 4.02 13.85
N GLU A 76 -5.13 4.37 14.15
CA GLU A 76 -5.66 5.72 13.91
C GLU A 76 -4.76 6.82 14.47
N ILE A 77 -4.23 6.65 15.69
CA ILE A 77 -3.35 7.64 16.31
C ILE A 77 -2.09 7.90 15.46
N ALA A 78 -1.51 6.85 14.87
CA ALA A 78 -0.37 7.00 13.97
C ALA A 78 -0.78 7.66 12.65
N ALA A 79 -1.95 7.29 12.12
CA ALA A 79 -2.50 7.88 10.90
C ALA A 79 -2.70 9.40 11.08
N ARG A 80 -3.35 9.81 12.18
CA ARG A 80 -3.59 11.24 12.49
C ARG A 80 -2.29 12.01 12.66
N SER A 81 -1.28 11.41 13.29
CA SER A 81 0.02 12.05 13.48
C SER A 81 0.78 12.32 12.18
N VAL A 82 0.52 11.55 11.13
CA VAL A 82 1.23 11.66 9.84
C VAL A 82 0.42 12.44 8.80
N TYR A 83 -0.89 12.23 8.76
CA TYR A 83 -1.76 12.74 7.69
C TYR A 83 -2.69 13.89 8.14
N ASP A 84 -2.75 14.20 9.44
CA ASP A 84 -3.50 15.34 10.03
C ASP A 84 -4.92 15.54 9.45
N PHE A 85 -5.76 14.50 9.56
CA PHE A 85 -7.15 14.46 9.04
C PHE A 85 -8.20 14.32 10.15
#